data_AF-A0A1C6GJL2-F1
#
_entry.id   AF-A0A1C6GJL2-F1
#
_cell.length_a   1.000
_cell.length_b   1.000
_cell.length_c   1.000
_cell.angle_alpha   90.00
_cell.angle_beta   90.00
_cell.angle_gamma   90.00
#
_symmetry.space_group_name_H-M   'P 1'
#
loop_
_entity.id
_entity.type
_entity.pdbx_description
1 polymer ?
#
loop_
_entity_poly.entity_id
_entity_poly.type
_entity_poly.pdbx_seq_one_letter_code
_entity_poly.pdbx_strand_id
1 'polypeptide(L)'
;MNADDELLKNLDKLHTTELGVERIKRNLFLDTDDVVVWCKAKIDSVKAVITRSGKNWYVNIDNCIITVNAYSYTIITAHREKK
;
A
#
# COMPACT_ATOMS: atom_id res chain seq x y z
N MET A 1 13.63 8.28 -13.71
CA MET A 1 13.27 7.33 -12.65
C MET A 1 11.77 7.17 -12.72
N ASN A 2 11.29 5.98 -13.08
CA ASN A 2 9.86 5.71 -13.06
C ASN A 2 9.40 5.72 -11.60
N ALA A 3 8.22 6.25 -11.30
CA ALA A 3 7.73 6.40 -9.93
C ALA A 3 7.71 5.06 -9.15
N ASP A 4 7.56 3.96 -9.89
CA ASP A 4 7.60 2.58 -9.42
C ASP A 4 8.94 2.27 -8.74
N ASP A 5 10.06 2.74 -9.30
CA ASP A 5 11.41 2.48 -8.79
C ASP A 5 11.61 3.07 -7.39
N GLU A 6 10.98 4.20 -7.07
CA GLU A 6 11.20 4.90 -5.80
C GLU A 6 10.51 4.17 -4.64
N LEU A 7 9.23 3.81 -4.81
CA LEU A 7 8.47 3.09 -3.79
C LEU A 7 9.07 1.69 -3.55
N LEU A 8 9.41 0.97 -4.62
CA LEU A 8 9.98 -0.38 -4.53
C LEU A 8 11.35 -0.40 -3.85
N LYS A 9 12.21 0.61 -4.08
CA LYS A 9 13.52 0.71 -3.43
C LYS A 9 13.46 1.03 -1.94
N ASN A 10 12.30 1.47 -1.44
CA ASN A 10 12.12 1.96 -0.08
C ASN A 10 10.99 1.21 0.66
N LEU A 11 10.70 -0.03 0.26
CA LEU A 11 9.67 -0.86 0.91
C LEU A 11 9.94 -1.04 2.41
N ASP A 12 11.21 -1.07 2.82
CA ASP A 12 11.62 -1.15 4.22
C ASP A 12 11.04 -0.03 5.08
N LYS A 13 10.90 1.18 4.51
CA LYS A 13 10.36 2.37 5.20
C LYS A 13 8.85 2.33 5.43
N LEU A 14 8.14 1.40 4.77
CA LEU A 14 6.69 1.30 4.90
C LEU A 14 6.29 0.97 6.35
N HIS A 15 5.38 1.78 6.85
CA HIS A 15 4.77 1.61 8.17
C HIS A 15 3.33 2.12 8.14
N THR A 16 2.57 1.86 9.20
CA THR A 16 1.24 2.45 9.40
C THR A 16 1.05 2.76 10.88
N THR A 17 0.04 3.55 11.21
CA THR A 17 -0.43 3.71 12.58
C THR A 17 -1.35 2.54 12.97
N GLU A 18 -1.60 2.35 14.27
CA GLU A 18 -2.57 1.36 14.79
C GLU A 18 -3.96 1.54 14.17
N LEU A 19 -4.44 2.78 14.10
CA LEU A 19 -5.72 3.10 13.43
C LEU A 19 -5.68 2.76 11.93
N GLY A 20 -4.52 2.88 11.28
CA GLY A 20 -4.33 2.46 9.91
C GLY A 20 -4.39 0.94 9.74
N VAL A 21 -3.81 0.17 10.67
CA VAL A 21 -3.94 -1.31 10.72
C VAL A 21 -5.41 -1.70 10.75
N GLU A 22 -6.17 -1.17 11.72
CA GLU A 22 -7.58 -1.49 11.89
C GLU A 22 -8.43 -1.11 10.66
N ARG A 23 -8.16 0.06 10.08
CA ARG A 23 -8.82 0.51 8.85
C ARG A 23 -8.56 -0.46 7.70
N ILE A 24 -7.31 -0.85 7.50
CA ILE A 24 -6.92 -1.74 6.38
C ILE A 24 -7.53 -3.13 6.56
N LYS A 25 -7.43 -3.72 7.77
CA LYS A 25 -8.06 -5.02 8.08
C LYS A 25 -9.55 -5.01 7.76
N ARG A 26 -10.26 -3.99 8.23
CA ARG A 26 -11.71 -3.82 8.00
C ARG A 26 -12.04 -3.67 6.52
N ASN A 27 -11.32 -2.82 5.80
CA ASN A 27 -11.62 -2.51 4.40
C ASN A 27 -11.42 -3.71 3.46
N LEU A 28 -10.46 -4.57 3.79
CA LEU A 28 -10.11 -5.73 2.95
C LEU A 28 -10.65 -7.05 3.48
N PHE A 29 -11.17 -7.07 4.71
CA PHE A 29 -11.51 -8.28 5.47
C PHE A 29 -10.28 -9.18 5.64
N LEU A 30 -9.15 -8.60 6.04
CA LEU A 30 -7.91 -9.34 6.25
C LEU A 30 -7.88 -9.97 7.64
N ASP A 31 -7.55 -11.25 7.67
CA ASP A 31 -7.19 -11.99 8.87
C ASP A 31 -5.66 -12.20 8.88
N THR A 32 -4.95 -11.20 9.38
CA THR A 32 -3.48 -11.22 9.51
C THR A 32 -3.03 -10.39 10.69
N ASP A 33 -1.96 -10.81 11.35
CA ASP A 33 -1.36 -10.06 12.46
C ASP A 33 -0.51 -8.88 11.98
N ASP A 34 0.08 -8.98 10.79
CA ASP A 34 0.98 -7.95 10.23
C ASP A 34 0.49 -7.44 8.87
N VAL A 35 -0.29 -6.37 8.93
CA VAL A 35 -0.79 -5.66 7.76
C VAL A 35 0.33 -5.03 6.93
N VAL A 36 1.42 -4.58 7.56
CA VAL A 36 2.51 -3.91 6.85
C VAL A 36 3.24 -4.91 5.97
N VAL A 37 3.55 -6.10 6.50
CA VAL A 37 4.15 -7.20 5.73
C VAL A 37 3.23 -7.62 4.59
N TRP A 38 1.93 -7.72 4.84
CA TRP A 38 0.96 -8.03 3.78
C TRP A 38 0.97 -6.97 2.66
N CYS A 39 0.96 -5.68 3.01
CA CYS A 39 1.04 -4.60 2.03
C CYS A 39 2.37 -4.61 1.27
N LYS A 40 3.51 -4.83 1.94
CA LYS A 40 4.83 -4.94 1.30
C LYS A 40 4.82 -6.01 0.22
N ALA A 41 4.33 -7.21 0.53
CA ALA A 41 4.25 -8.32 -0.43
C ALA A 41 3.35 -8.01 -1.64
N LYS A 42 2.27 -7.25 -1.43
CA LYS A 42 1.39 -6.81 -2.53
C LYS A 42 2.05 -5.75 -3.42
N ILE A 43 2.79 -4.81 -2.83
CA ILE A 43 3.49 -3.76 -3.57
C ILE A 43 4.68 -4.32 -4.35
N ASP A 44 5.40 -5.31 -3.80
CA ASP A 44 6.55 -5.97 -4.43
C ASP A 44 6.17 -6.94 -5.57
N SER A 45 4.88 -7.18 -5.78
CA SER A 45 4.40 -8.06 -6.84
C SER A 45 4.63 -7.47 -8.22
N VAL A 46 5.09 -8.28 -9.18
CA VAL A 46 5.22 -7.89 -10.60
C VAL A 46 3.89 -7.50 -11.25
N LYS A 47 2.76 -7.86 -10.63
CA LYS A 47 1.41 -7.49 -11.10
C LYS A 47 0.96 -6.13 -10.57
N ALA A 48 1.70 -5.54 -9.63
CA ALA A 48 1.34 -4.28 -9.02
C ALA A 48 1.54 -3.14 -10.01
N VAL A 49 0.50 -2.34 -10.22
CA VAL A 49 0.58 -1.12 -11.02
C VAL A 49 0.70 0.05 -10.05
N ILE A 50 1.88 0.68 -10.05
CA ILE A 50 2.18 1.80 -9.17
C ILE A 50 1.96 3.09 -9.95
N THR A 51 1.27 4.04 -9.34
CA THR A 51 1.10 5.39 -9.87
C THR A 51 1.30 6.40 -8.76
N ARG A 52 1.79 7.59 -9.07
CA ARG A 52 1.92 8.68 -8.10
C ARG A 52 1.04 9.84 -8.53
N SER A 53 0.21 10.31 -7.61
CA SER A 53 -0.56 11.55 -7.79
C SER A 53 -0.33 12.45 -6.58
N GLY A 54 0.38 13.56 -6.83
CA GLY A 54 0.80 14.50 -5.80
C GLY A 54 1.63 13.83 -4.70
N LYS A 55 1.10 13.87 -3.47
CA LYS A 55 1.78 13.38 -2.26
C LYS A 55 1.57 11.90 -1.97
N ASN A 56 0.88 11.16 -2.83
CA ASN A 56 0.56 9.76 -2.58
C ASN A 56 0.93 8.86 -3.78
N TRP A 57 1.41 7.67 -3.46
CA TRP A 57 1.40 6.53 -4.36
C TRP A 57 0.07 5.78 -4.22
N TYR A 58 -0.40 5.25 -5.35
CA TYR A 58 -1.53 4.35 -5.47
C TYR A 58 -1.05 3.08 -6.15
N VAL A 59 -1.23 1.95 -5.47
CA VAL A 59 -0.81 0.64 -5.95
C VAL A 59 -2.06 -0.18 -6.21
N ASN A 60 -2.33 -0.49 -7.48
CA ASN A 60 -3.44 -1.35 -7.87
C ASN A 60 -2.93 -2.78 -8.07
N ILE A 61 -3.51 -3.74 -7.34
CA ILE A 61 -3.14 -5.15 -7.37
C ILE A 61 -4.30 -6.00 -6.84
N ASP A 62 -4.63 -7.11 -7.52
CA ASP A 62 -5.63 -8.09 -7.08
C ASP A 62 -6.99 -7.47 -6.66
N ASN A 63 -7.50 -6.49 -7.42
CA ASN A 63 -8.71 -5.71 -7.11
C ASN A 63 -8.63 -4.95 -5.77
N CYS A 64 -7.43 -4.59 -5.34
CA CYS A 64 -7.16 -3.77 -4.17
C CYS A 64 -6.35 -2.53 -4.59
N ILE A 65 -6.66 -1.40 -3.96
CA ILE A 65 -5.88 -0.18 -4.05
C ILE A 65 -5.22 0.06 -2.70
N ILE A 66 -3.89 0.15 -2.69
CA ILE A 66 -3.08 0.55 -1.53
C ILE A 66 -2.60 1.98 -1.76
N THR A 67 -2.89 2.86 -0.81
CA THR A 67 -2.47 4.27 -0.85
C THR A 67 -1.36 4.49 0.16
N VAL A 68 -0.20 4.96 -0.31
CA VAL A 68 0.99 5.21 0.51
C VAL A 68 1.38 6.67 0.38
N ASN A 69 1.73 7.32 1.48
CA ASN A 69 2.28 8.68 1.42
C ASN A 69 3.69 8.70 0.82
N ALA A 70 3.93 9.60 -0.13
CA ALA A 70 5.17 9.72 -0.89
C ALA A 70 6.41 10.13 -0.07
N TYR A 71 6.20 10.77 1.08
CA TYR A 71 7.28 11.34 1.88
C TYR A 71 7.50 10.56 3.16
N SER A 72 6.41 10.23 3.86
CA SER A 72 6.49 9.50 5.11
C SER A 72 6.49 7.98 4.95
N TYR A 73 6.23 7.45 3.75
CA TYR A 73 6.07 5.99 3.54
C TYR A 73 4.97 5.37 4.42
N THR A 74 4.04 6.20 4.93
CA THR A 74 2.92 5.71 5.71
C THR A 74 1.89 5.08 4.77
N ILE A 75 1.54 3.81 4.98
CA ILE A 75 0.40 3.17 4.34
C ILE A 75 -0.85 3.84 4.92
N ILE A 76 -1.46 4.72 4.14
CA ILE A 76 -2.63 5.49 4.58
C ILE A 76 -3.82 4.54 4.62
N THR A 77 -4.09 3.81 3.54
CA THR A 77 -5.24 2.91 3.50
C THR A 77 -5.00 1.84 2.45
N ALA A 78 -5.73 0.75 2.57
CA ALA A 78 -5.92 -0.21 1.51
C ALA A 78 -7.40 -0.60 1.50
N HIS A 79 -7.97 -0.76 0.31
CA HIS A 79 -9.37 -1.15 0.15
C HIS A 79 -9.57 -1.87 -1.17
N ARG A 80 -10.70 -2.57 -1.30
CA ARG A 80 -11.08 -3.17 -2.59
C ARG A 80 -11.37 -2.07 -3.59
N GLU A 81 -10.98 -2.28 -4.83
CA GLU A 81 -11.40 -1.43 -5.93
C GLU A 81 -12.94 -1.47 -6.01
N LYS A 82 -13.57 -0.30 -6.09
CA LYS A 82 -15.02 -0.23 -6.27
C LYS A 82 -15.32 -0.59 -7.71
N LYS A 83 -16.17 -1.60 -7.91
CA LYS A 83 -16.84 -1.82 -9.19
C LYS A 83 -17.84 -0.70 -9.45
#